data_AF-A0ABD0TEL7-F1
#
_entry.id   AF-A0ABD0TEL7-F1
#
_cell.length_a   1.000
_cell.length_b   1.000
_cell.length_c   1.000
_cell.angle_alpha   90.00
_cell.angle_beta   90.00
_cell.angle_gamma   90.00
#
_symmetry.space_group_name_H-M   'P 1'
#
loop_
_entity.id
_entity.type
_entity.pdbx_description
1 polymer ?
#
loop_
_entity_poly.entity_id
_entity_poly.type
_entity_poly.pdbx_seq_one_letter_code
_entity_poly.pdbx_strand_id
1 'polypeptide(L)'
;MASRLSKDVKEVIMRVREFCKEEKYNRQPIIPLNKVNLRVATATGVSIHTVTNIINEAKLAALHGTQIGDKKERKPRSDKVKFSNFDVELVKDIIRDYYKEHDVYPPLSKLLPLVRKHIGYTNSRETFRKILRDMGFVYEKNEKNKWIIKHSSKVHKHPVEIIQMDCDTQETNINHDHDYS
;
A
#
# COMPACT_ATOMS: atom_id res chain seq x y z
N MET A 1 30.14 21.27 29.16
CA MET A 1 29.60 20.41 28.08
C MET A 1 29.00 21.30 27.00
N ALA A 2 29.64 21.43 25.84
CA ALA A 2 29.05 22.18 24.72
C ALA A 2 28.27 21.20 23.84
N SER A 3 26.93 21.19 23.98
CA SER A 3 26.08 20.45 23.05
C SER A 3 26.08 21.17 21.70
N ARG A 4 26.32 20.43 20.62
CA ARG A 4 26.31 20.97 19.26
C ARG A 4 24.85 21.18 18.84
N LEU A 5 24.29 22.35 19.15
CA LEU A 5 22.95 22.75 18.72
C LEU A 5 22.89 22.95 17.19
N SER A 6 21.79 22.56 16.56
CA SER A 6 21.55 22.81 15.14
C SER A 6 21.41 24.31 14.85
N LYS A 7 21.61 24.73 13.59
CA LYS A 7 21.47 26.13 13.16
C LYS A 7 20.07 26.66 13.48
N ASP A 8 19.03 25.89 13.18
CA ASP A 8 17.64 26.28 13.37
C ASP A 8 17.30 26.49 14.85
N VAL A 9 17.82 25.63 15.74
CA VAL A 9 17.62 25.78 17.18
C VAL A 9 18.30 27.05 17.70
N LYS A 10 19.52 27.36 17.22
CA LYS A 10 20.21 28.61 17.58
C LYS A 10 19.42 29.83 17.12
N GLU A 11 18.82 29.79 15.94
CA GLU A 11 17.99 30.87 15.42
C GLU A 11 16.74 31.11 16.28
N VAL A 12 16.05 30.03 16.67
CA VAL A 12 14.89 30.12 17.59
C VAL A 12 15.31 30.72 18.94
N ILE A 13 16.43 30.29 19.51
CA ILE A 13 16.94 30.83 20.78
C ILE A 13 17.23 32.33 20.65
N MET A 14 17.81 32.77 19.53
CA MET A 14 18.08 34.19 19.29
C MET A 14 16.81 35.02 19.18
N ARG A 15 15.78 34.55 18.46
CA ARG A 15 14.47 35.23 18.36
C ARG A 15 13.80 35.38 19.73
N VAL A 16 13.78 34.32 20.53
CA VAL A 16 13.20 34.36 21.88
C VAL A 16 13.94 35.38 22.76
N ARG A 17 15.27 35.43 22.65
CA ARG A 17 16.09 36.41 23.38
C ARG A 17 15.80 37.84 22.96
N GLU A 18 15.61 38.10 21.67
CA GLU A 18 15.26 39.42 21.14
C GLU A 18 13.88 39.86 21.64
N PHE A 19 12.88 38.98 21.54
CA PHE A 19 11.54 39.23 22.08
C PHE A 19 11.58 39.64 23.57
N CYS A 20 12.32 38.89 24.41
CA CYS A 20 12.45 39.23 25.83
C CYS A 20 13.23 40.54 26.07
N LYS A 21 14.19 40.89 25.22
CA LYS A 21 14.92 42.16 25.30
C LYS A 21 14.01 43.35 24.99
N GLU A 22 13.12 43.23 24.02
CA GLU A 22 12.15 44.27 23.68
C GLU A 22 11.16 44.49 24.82
N GLU A 23 10.63 43.42 25.43
CA GLU A 23 9.78 43.53 26.63
C GLU A 23 10.51 44.22 27.79
N LYS A 24 11.79 43.89 28.00
CA LYS A 24 12.63 44.54 29.02
C LYS A 24 12.83 46.03 28.75
N TYR A 25 13.10 46.40 27.50
CA TYR A 25 13.27 47.79 27.10
C TYR A 25 11.99 48.61 27.29
N ASN A 26 10.85 48.03 26.89
CA ASN A 26 9.53 48.66 27.02
C ASN A 26 9.00 48.66 28.46
N ARG A 27 9.62 47.90 29.38
CA ARG A 27 9.19 47.69 30.78
C ARG A 27 7.75 47.16 30.91
N GLN A 28 7.23 46.57 29.84
CA GLN A 28 5.89 46.01 29.78
C GLN A 28 5.85 44.86 28.78
N PRO A 29 4.96 43.87 28.98
CA PRO A 29 4.79 42.77 28.05
C PRO A 29 4.18 43.26 26.72
N ILE A 30 4.81 42.90 25.60
CA ILE A 30 4.30 43.26 24.24
C ILE A 30 2.97 42.54 23.98
N ILE A 31 2.90 41.28 24.42
CA ILE A 31 1.68 40.46 24.35
C ILE A 31 1.24 40.15 25.78
N PRO A 32 -0.04 40.32 26.13
CA PRO A 32 -0.55 40.01 27.46
C PRO A 32 -0.14 38.63 28.00
N LEU A 33 0.22 38.56 29.29
CA LEU A 33 0.73 37.33 29.92
C LEU A 33 -0.27 36.15 29.88
N ASN A 34 -1.58 36.45 29.83
CA ASN A 34 -2.63 35.45 29.70
C ASN A 34 -2.65 34.77 28.31
N LYS A 35 -2.10 35.41 27.26
CA LYS A 35 -2.07 34.86 25.89
C LYS A 35 -0.81 34.03 25.65
N VAL A 36 -0.61 32.97 26.44
CA VAL A 36 0.62 32.15 26.46
C VAL A 36 1.00 31.61 25.07
N ASN A 37 0.07 30.97 24.36
CA ASN A 37 0.37 30.38 23.04
C ASN A 37 0.76 31.44 22.00
N LEU A 38 0.14 32.62 22.06
CA LEU A 38 0.47 33.73 21.17
C LEU A 38 1.87 34.28 21.50
N ARG A 39 2.22 34.42 22.78
CA ARG A 39 3.57 34.80 23.21
C ARG A 39 4.61 33.82 22.69
N VAL A 40 4.39 32.52 22.85
CA VAL A 40 5.30 31.48 22.35
C VAL A 40 5.44 31.55 20.83
N ALA A 41 4.32 31.68 20.10
CA ALA A 41 4.31 31.79 18.65
C ALA A 41 5.14 32.99 18.17
N THR A 42 4.92 34.17 18.76
CA THR A 42 5.67 35.39 18.42
C THR A 42 7.14 35.29 18.79
N ALA A 43 7.47 34.79 19.99
CA ALA A 43 8.86 34.68 20.45
C ALA A 43 9.68 33.66 19.64
N THR A 44 9.06 32.57 19.20
CA THR A 44 9.73 31.50 18.43
C THR A 44 9.67 31.71 16.91
N GLY A 45 8.76 32.55 16.43
CA GLY A 45 8.50 32.79 15.01
C GLY A 45 7.69 31.68 14.33
N VAL A 46 6.97 30.86 15.10
CA VAL A 46 6.18 29.73 14.62
C VAL A 46 4.68 30.05 14.69
N SER A 47 3.87 29.47 13.80
CA SER A 47 2.41 29.67 13.83
C SER A 47 1.78 29.20 15.16
N ILE A 48 0.72 29.90 15.60
CA ILE A 48 -0.07 29.50 16.79
C ILE A 48 -0.63 28.08 16.64
N HIS A 49 -1.01 27.69 15.41
CA HIS A 49 -1.48 26.36 15.11
C HIS A 49 -0.42 25.29 15.39
N THR A 50 0.81 25.52 14.94
CA THR A 50 1.94 24.61 15.23
C THR A 50 2.21 24.50 16.73
N VAL A 51 2.24 25.63 17.45
CA VAL A 51 2.42 25.63 18.91
C VAL A 51 1.32 24.80 19.58
N THR A 52 0.07 24.96 19.14
CA THR A 52 -1.07 24.21 19.67
C THR A 52 -0.96 22.72 19.38
N ASN A 53 -0.53 22.35 18.17
CA ASN A 53 -0.31 20.95 17.80
C ASN A 53 0.80 20.31 18.64
N ILE A 54 1.92 21.01 18.85
CA ILE A 54 3.02 20.52 19.70
C ILE A 54 2.55 20.32 21.15
N ILE A 55 1.75 21.25 21.69
CA ILE A 55 1.18 21.11 23.05
C ILE A 55 0.24 19.90 23.12
N ASN A 56 -0.59 19.68 22.11
CA ASN A 56 -1.49 18.52 22.07
C ASN A 56 -0.71 17.22 21.94
N GLU A 57 0.36 17.20 21.14
CA GLU A 57 1.28 16.08 21.04
C GLU A 57 1.95 15.79 22.38
N ALA A 58 2.43 16.81 23.08
CA ALA A 58 3.01 16.69 24.42
C ALA A 58 2.04 16.10 25.45
N LYS A 59 0.76 16.51 25.41
CA LYS A 59 -0.29 15.95 26.27
C LYS A 59 -0.52 14.47 25.96
N LEU A 60 -0.62 14.10 24.68
CA LEU A 60 -0.78 12.71 24.27
C LEU A 60 0.43 11.85 24.66
N ALA A 61 1.64 12.38 24.47
CA ALA A 61 2.88 11.71 24.85
C ALA A 61 2.93 11.44 26.36
N ALA A 62 2.56 12.44 27.18
CA ALA A 62 2.45 12.28 28.63
C ALA A 62 1.39 11.24 29.04
N LEU A 63 0.24 11.18 28.34
CA LEU A 63 -0.80 10.18 28.60
C LEU A 63 -0.38 8.75 28.24
N HIS A 64 0.40 8.60 27.16
CA HIS A 64 0.84 7.29 26.66
C HIS A 64 2.22 6.85 27.18
N GLY A 65 2.92 7.70 27.95
CA GLY A 65 4.27 7.43 28.44
C GLY A 65 5.34 7.45 27.33
N THR A 66 5.09 8.15 26.22
CA THR A 66 6.01 8.28 25.08
C THR A 66 6.71 9.65 25.09
N GLN A 67 7.72 9.83 24.22
CA GLN A 67 8.40 11.10 24.02
C GLN A 67 7.70 11.95 22.95
N ILE A 68 7.88 13.27 23.02
CA ILE A 68 7.42 14.20 21.97
C ILE A 68 8.29 13.98 20.73
N GLY A 69 7.66 13.89 19.55
CA GLY A 69 8.35 13.60 18.30
C GLY A 69 8.56 12.11 18.04
N ASP A 70 8.07 11.22 18.91
CA ASP A 70 8.06 9.79 18.62
C ASP A 70 7.25 9.53 17.35
N LYS A 71 7.84 8.74 16.44
CA LYS A 71 7.27 8.47 15.13
C LYS A 71 5.92 7.76 15.31
N LYS A 72 4.82 8.48 15.09
CA LYS A 72 3.48 7.90 15.07
C LYS A 72 3.45 6.76 14.05
N GLU A 73 3.23 5.53 14.53
CA GLU A 73 3.02 4.41 13.63
C GLU A 73 1.79 4.69 12.76
N ARG A 74 1.99 4.70 11.45
CA ARG A 74 0.89 4.87 10.50
C ARG A 74 0.01 3.64 10.61
N LYS A 75 -1.26 3.84 10.99
CA LYS A 75 -2.24 2.75 10.95
C LYS A 75 -2.26 2.17 9.53
N PRO A 76 -2.12 0.84 9.37
CA PRO A 76 -2.24 0.22 8.06
C PRO A 76 -3.65 0.49 7.53
N ARG A 77 -3.78 0.68 6.22
CA ARG A 77 -5.09 0.82 5.58
C ARG A 77 -5.91 -0.45 5.84
N SER A 78 -7.08 -0.31 6.44
CA SER A 78 -7.96 -1.41 6.84
C SER A 78 -8.48 -2.24 5.67
N ASP A 79 -8.58 -1.63 4.49
CA ASP A 79 -9.34 -2.19 3.38
C ASP A 79 -8.44 -3.07 2.50
N LYS A 80 -8.01 -4.21 3.04
CA LYS A 80 -7.52 -5.30 2.19
C LYS A 80 -8.74 -5.97 1.56
N VAL A 81 -8.99 -5.67 0.30
CA VAL A 81 -9.99 -6.38 -0.51
C VAL A 81 -9.61 -7.85 -0.53
N LYS A 82 -10.44 -8.70 0.08
CA LYS A 82 -10.29 -10.15 0.05
C LYS A 82 -11.30 -10.70 -0.94
N PHE A 83 -10.84 -11.52 -1.87
CA PHE A 83 -11.73 -12.40 -2.64
C PHE A 83 -12.19 -13.50 -1.69
N SER A 84 -13.49 -13.81 -1.67
CA SER A 84 -14.00 -15.03 -1.06
C SER A 84 -13.50 -16.24 -1.85
N ASN A 85 -13.50 -17.43 -1.26
CA ASN A 85 -13.14 -18.66 -1.97
C ASN A 85 -13.99 -18.85 -3.24
N PHE A 86 -15.28 -18.50 -3.16
CA PHE A 86 -16.18 -18.50 -4.31
C PHE A 86 -15.72 -17.54 -5.43
N ASP A 87 -15.31 -16.32 -5.07
CA ASP A 87 -14.83 -15.34 -6.05
C ASP A 87 -13.55 -15.83 -6.73
N VAL A 88 -12.70 -16.56 -6.00
CA VAL A 88 -11.48 -17.17 -6.55
C VAL A 88 -11.83 -18.24 -7.58
N GLU A 89 -12.78 -19.12 -7.28
CA GLU A 89 -13.24 -20.16 -8.21
C GLU A 89 -13.84 -19.53 -9.47
N LEU A 90 -14.71 -18.54 -9.31
CA LEU A 90 -15.34 -17.87 -10.44
C LEU A 90 -14.32 -17.15 -11.33
N VAL A 91 -13.28 -16.53 -10.78
CA VAL A 91 -12.17 -15.98 -11.57
C VAL A 91 -11.42 -17.07 -12.35
N LYS A 92 -11.18 -18.23 -11.74
CA LYS A 92 -10.52 -19.36 -12.42
C LYS A 92 -11.38 -19.90 -13.56
N ASP A 93 -12.69 -19.99 -13.39
CA ASP A 93 -13.62 -20.44 -14.41
C ASP A 93 -13.68 -19.44 -15.58
N ILE A 94 -13.77 -18.13 -15.29
CA ILE A 94 -13.71 -17.09 -16.33
C ILE A 94 -12.42 -17.18 -17.15
N ILE A 95 -11.28 -17.43 -16.49
CA ILE A 95 -10.00 -17.61 -17.18
C ILE A 95 -10.02 -18.87 -18.05
N ARG A 96 -10.56 -19.98 -17.54
CA ARG A 96 -10.65 -21.26 -18.25
C ARG A 96 -11.55 -21.17 -19.46
N ASP A 97 -12.72 -20.55 -19.33
CA ASP A 97 -13.68 -20.37 -20.41
C ASP A 97 -13.11 -19.48 -21.51
N TYR A 98 -12.43 -18.40 -21.13
CA TYR A 98 -11.73 -17.54 -22.09
C TYR A 98 -10.64 -18.31 -22.86
N TYR A 99 -9.91 -19.21 -22.18
CA TYR A 99 -8.91 -20.05 -22.83
C TYR A 99 -9.55 -21.04 -23.81
N LYS A 100 -10.68 -21.67 -23.45
CA LYS A 100 -11.40 -22.58 -24.35
C LYS A 100 -11.91 -21.89 -25.61
N GLU A 101 -12.35 -20.64 -25.51
CA GLU A 101 -12.90 -19.88 -26.64
C GLU A 101 -11.83 -19.34 -27.59
N HIS A 102 -10.68 -18.93 -27.05
CA HIS A 102 -9.67 -18.17 -27.80
C HIS A 102 -8.30 -18.86 -27.92
N ASP A 103 -8.13 -20.03 -27.29
CA ASP A 103 -6.86 -20.77 -27.16
C ASP A 103 -5.69 -19.92 -26.62
N VAL A 104 -6.02 -18.85 -25.88
CA VAL A 104 -5.07 -17.89 -25.33
C VAL A 104 -5.57 -17.41 -23.97
N TYR A 105 -4.67 -17.27 -23.00
CA TYR A 105 -5.03 -16.71 -21.69
C TYR A 105 -5.41 -15.22 -21.77
N PRO A 106 -6.44 -14.77 -21.01
CA PRO A 106 -6.89 -13.40 -21.07
C PRO A 106 -5.84 -12.43 -20.50
N PRO A 107 -5.48 -11.37 -21.22
CA PRO A 107 -4.69 -10.29 -20.62
C PRO A 107 -5.53 -9.56 -19.56
N LEU A 108 -4.87 -8.91 -18.60
CA LEU A 108 -5.52 -8.20 -17.49
C LEU A 108 -6.59 -7.19 -17.96
N SER A 109 -6.37 -6.56 -19.12
CA SER A 109 -7.30 -5.60 -19.72
C SER A 109 -8.62 -6.21 -20.18
N LYS A 110 -8.62 -7.50 -20.56
CA LYS A 110 -9.81 -8.24 -20.99
C LYS A 110 -10.45 -8.99 -19.83
N LEU A 111 -9.63 -9.51 -18.91
CA LEU A 111 -10.12 -10.23 -17.74
C LEU A 111 -10.86 -9.31 -16.75
N LEU A 112 -10.34 -8.12 -16.49
CA LEU A 112 -10.93 -7.22 -15.49
C LEU A 112 -12.39 -6.87 -15.82
N PRO A 113 -12.77 -6.41 -17.02
CA PRO A 113 -14.18 -6.18 -17.38
C PRO A 113 -15.10 -7.39 -17.19
N LEU A 114 -14.63 -8.60 -17.52
CA LEU A 114 -15.40 -9.83 -17.32
C LEU A 114 -15.65 -10.08 -15.83
N VAL A 115 -14.61 -9.98 -15.01
CA VAL A 115 -14.71 -10.13 -13.56
C VAL A 115 -15.62 -9.06 -12.94
N ARG A 116 -15.59 -7.81 -13.44
CA ARG A 116 -16.54 -6.78 -13.00
C ARG A 116 -17.99 -7.14 -13.30
N LYS A 117 -18.25 -7.75 -14.45
CA LYS A 117 -19.59 -8.15 -14.87
C LYS A 117 -20.13 -9.32 -14.05
N HIS A 118 -19.30 -10.32 -13.77
CA HIS A 118 -19.73 -11.55 -13.07
C HIS A 118 -19.71 -11.43 -11.54
N ILE A 119 -18.77 -10.68 -10.97
CA ILE A 119 -18.53 -10.61 -9.51
C ILE A 119 -18.92 -9.24 -8.93
N GLY A 120 -19.21 -8.25 -9.78
CA GLY A 120 -19.46 -6.87 -9.32
C GLY A 120 -18.19 -6.20 -8.76
N TYR A 121 -17.00 -6.63 -9.19
CA TYR A 121 -15.74 -6.14 -8.67
C TYR A 121 -15.50 -4.65 -8.99
N THR A 122 -15.42 -3.80 -7.96
CA THR A 122 -15.30 -2.34 -8.13
C THR A 122 -13.88 -1.79 -8.03
N ASN A 123 -12.92 -2.60 -7.58
CA ASN A 123 -11.59 -2.10 -7.23
C ASN A 123 -10.69 -1.84 -8.46
N SER A 124 -9.52 -1.26 -8.16
CA SER A 124 -8.54 -0.87 -9.16
C SER A 124 -7.91 -2.07 -9.87
N ARG A 125 -7.43 -1.84 -11.10
CA ARG A 125 -6.68 -2.83 -11.89
C ARG A 125 -5.45 -3.37 -11.15
N GLU A 126 -4.74 -2.52 -10.40
CA GLU A 126 -3.53 -2.96 -9.67
C GLU A 126 -3.88 -3.80 -8.44
N THR A 127 -5.02 -3.52 -7.81
CA THR A 127 -5.55 -4.37 -6.74
C THR A 127 -5.87 -5.76 -7.28
N PHE A 128 -6.52 -5.84 -8.45
CA PHE A 128 -6.82 -7.12 -9.10
C PHE A 128 -5.56 -7.89 -9.52
N ARG A 129 -4.54 -7.20 -10.05
CA ARG A 129 -3.24 -7.82 -10.35
C ARG A 129 -2.58 -8.42 -9.10
N LYS A 130 -2.66 -7.75 -7.94
CA LYS A 130 -2.12 -8.29 -6.68
C LYS A 130 -2.85 -9.56 -6.27
N ILE A 131 -4.17 -9.54 -6.30
CA ILE A 131 -5.01 -10.70 -6.00
C ILE A 131 -4.69 -11.89 -6.91
N LEU A 132 -4.52 -11.67 -8.21
CA LEU A 132 -4.14 -12.74 -9.13
C LEU A 132 -2.77 -13.35 -8.78
N ARG A 133 -1.80 -12.54 -8.34
CA ARG A 133 -0.52 -13.07 -7.84
C ARG A 133 -0.68 -13.88 -6.57
N ASP A 134 -1.54 -13.43 -5.65
CA ASP A 134 -1.85 -14.17 -4.42
C ASP A 134 -2.52 -15.52 -4.73
N MET A 135 -3.31 -15.60 -5.83
CA MET A 135 -3.91 -16.83 -6.35
C MET A 135 -2.92 -17.76 -7.10
N GLY A 136 -1.65 -17.34 -7.29
CA GLY A 136 -0.63 -18.13 -8.00
C GLY A 136 -0.48 -17.82 -9.50
N PHE A 137 -1.17 -16.80 -10.02
CA PHE A 137 -1.02 -16.38 -11.41
C PHE A 137 0.14 -15.39 -11.59
N VAL A 138 0.94 -15.61 -12.64
CA VAL A 138 2.07 -14.75 -13.01
C VAL A 138 1.83 -14.15 -14.38
N TYR A 139 2.18 -12.88 -14.54
CA TYR A 139 2.16 -12.21 -15.84
C TYR A 139 3.52 -12.34 -16.50
N GLU A 140 3.56 -12.91 -17.69
CA GLU A 140 4.78 -13.03 -18.49
C GLU A 140 4.62 -12.29 -19.82
N LYS A 141 5.74 -11.79 -20.33
CA LYS A 141 5.80 -11.13 -21.63
C LYS A 141 5.88 -12.18 -22.72
N ASN A 142 4.93 -12.17 -23.63
CA ASN A 142 4.91 -13.06 -24.79
C ASN A 142 5.77 -12.48 -25.94
N GLU A 143 6.04 -13.27 -26.97
CA GLU A 143 6.81 -12.93 -28.18
C GLU A 143 6.29 -11.66 -28.87
N LYS A 144 4.97 -11.44 -28.85
CA LYS A 144 4.31 -10.23 -29.36
C LYS A 144 4.38 -9.03 -28.40
N ASN A 145 5.27 -9.06 -27.41
CA ASN A 145 5.40 -8.09 -26.32
C ASN A 145 4.13 -7.85 -25.48
N LYS A 146 3.18 -8.79 -25.48
CA LYS A 146 1.91 -8.71 -24.72
C LYS A 146 2.01 -9.48 -23.40
N TRP A 147 1.42 -8.94 -22.33
CA TRP A 147 1.36 -9.62 -21.02
C TRP A 147 0.26 -10.68 -21.03
N ILE A 148 0.63 -11.94 -20.82
CA ILE A 148 -0.29 -13.07 -20.66
C ILE A 148 -0.25 -13.58 -19.23
N ILE A 149 -1.37 -14.14 -18.78
CA ILE A 149 -1.48 -14.79 -17.47
C ILE A 149 -1.03 -16.25 -17.64
N LYS A 150 -0.12 -16.71 -16.79
CA LYS A 150 0.24 -18.13 -16.65
C LYS A 150 0.01 -18.58 -15.22
N HIS A 151 -0.40 -19.82 -15.05
CA HIS A 151 -0.44 -20.44 -13.72
C HIS A 151 1.00 -20.85 -13.33
N SER A 152 1.52 -20.33 -12.23
CA SER A 152 2.85 -20.70 -11.74
C SER A 152 2.75 -21.91 -10.83
N SER A 153 3.35 -23.04 -11.22
CA SER A 153 3.47 -24.22 -10.35
C SER A 153 4.41 -23.99 -9.14
N LYS A 154 5.12 -22.86 -9.09
CA LYS A 154 6.01 -22.48 -7.99
C LYS A 154 5.28 -21.58 -6.99
N VAL A 155 4.32 -22.14 -6.26
CA VAL A 155 3.70 -21.46 -5.10
C VAL A 155 4.50 -21.85 -3.85
N HIS A 156 4.84 -20.86 -3.01
CA HIS A 156 5.45 -21.13 -1.71
C HIS A 156 4.52 -22.06 -0.93
N LYS A 157 5.06 -23.22 -0.54
CA LYS A 157 4.34 -24.34 0.10
C LYS A 157 3.56 -23.86 1.32
N HIS A 158 2.24 -23.83 1.22
CA HIS A 158 1.36 -24.26 2.32
C HIS A 158 0.71 -25.58 1.88
N PRO A 159 0.66 -26.61 2.75
CA PRO A 159 0.38 -27.98 2.33
C PRO A 159 -1.13 -28.18 2.27
N VAL A 160 -1.74 -28.14 1.09
CA VAL A 160 -3.05 -28.76 0.87
C VAL A 160 -3.10 -29.32 -0.56
N GLU A 161 -3.14 -30.65 -0.61
CA GLU A 161 -3.52 -31.57 -1.69
C GLU A 161 -3.29 -31.14 -3.15
N ILE A 162 -2.28 -31.77 -3.75
CA ILE A 162 -2.03 -31.82 -5.18
C ILE A 162 -3.14 -32.69 -5.81
N ILE A 163 -4.10 -32.07 -6.48
CA ILE A 163 -4.90 -32.77 -7.50
C ILE A 163 -4.13 -32.62 -8.81
N GLN A 164 -3.45 -33.70 -9.18
CA GLN A 164 -2.89 -33.92 -10.50
C GLN A 164 -4.04 -33.93 -11.51
N MET A 165 -4.02 -33.01 -12.47
CA MET A 165 -4.75 -33.21 -13.73
C MET A 165 -3.71 -33.57 -14.77
N ASP A 166 -3.48 -34.87 -14.92
CA ASP A 166 -2.78 -35.44 -16.06
C ASP A 166 -3.64 -35.17 -17.30
N CYS A 167 -3.08 -34.42 -18.25
CA CYS A 167 -3.70 -34.16 -19.54
C CYS A 167 -3.23 -35.26 -20.49
N ASP A 168 -3.99 -36.34 -20.58
CA ASP A 168 -3.74 -37.41 -21.54
C ASP A 168 -3.87 -36.87 -22.97
N THR A 169 -2.73 -36.85 -23.67
CA THR A 169 -2.67 -36.70 -25.12
C THR A 169 -2.86 -38.09 -25.72
N GLN A 170 -4.05 -38.38 -26.23
CA GLN A 170 -4.26 -39.53 -27.10
C GLN A 170 -4.17 -39.05 -28.55
N GLU A 171 -2.97 -39.13 -29.12
CA GLU A 171 -2.76 -39.21 -30.55
C GLU A 171 -3.41 -40.51 -31.05
N THR A 172 -4.47 -40.41 -31.85
CA THR A 172 -4.93 -41.53 -32.68
C THR A 172 -4.58 -41.21 -34.12
N ASN A 173 -3.38 -41.63 -34.51
CA ASN A 173 -2.97 -41.70 -35.91
C ASN A 173 -2.76 -43.17 -36.23
N ILE A 174 -3.78 -43.82 -36.78
CA ILE A 174 -3.70 -45.20 -37.28
C ILE A 174 -3.84 -45.11 -38.80
N ASN A 175 -2.71 -45.10 -39.47
CA ASN A 175 -2.55 -45.50 -40.87
C ASN A 175 -1.25 -46.30 -40.95
N HIS A 176 -1.33 -47.63 -40.93
CA HIS A 176 -0.48 -48.44 -41.79
C HIS A 176 -1.03 -49.88 -41.90
N ASP A 177 -1.30 -50.25 -43.13
CA ASP A 177 -1.43 -51.61 -43.61
C ASP A 177 -0.18 -52.45 -43.27
N HIS A 178 -0.37 -53.71 -42.91
CA HIS A 178 0.40 -54.79 -43.53
C HIS A 178 -0.20 -56.17 -43.22
N ASP A 179 -0.47 -56.90 -44.32
CA ASP A 179 -0.58 -58.35 -44.46
C ASP A 179 0.27 -59.17 -43.48
N TYR A 180 -0.28 -60.30 -43.03
CA TYR A 180 0.41 -61.60 -43.15
C TYR A 180 -0.59 -62.78 -43.07
N SER A 181 -0.65 -63.51 -44.19
CA SER A 181 -1.03 -64.93 -44.42
C SER A 181 -2.44 -65.42 -44.11
#